data_AF-A0A1V5NU64-F1
#
_entry.id   AF-A0A1V5NU64-F1
#
_cell.length_a   1.000
_cell.length_b   1.000
_cell.length_c   1.000
_cell.angle_alpha   90.00
_cell.angle_beta   90.00
_cell.angle_gamma   90.00
#
_symmetry.space_group_name_H-M   'P 1'
#
loop_
_entity.id
_entity.type
_entity.pdbx_description
1 polymer ?
#
loop_
_entity_poly.entity_id
_entity_poly.type
_entity_poly.pdbx_seq_one_letter_code
_entity_poly.pdbx_strand_id
1 'polypeptide(L)'
;MVPVIEFYGGTIIKSIGDAFLCTFVSATDAVICAIIIQLLLREYNHRQKDESQKLNLRVVVHSGDVSIEGNDIFGDAVNVTARIEGLPCFPGGSIGISEITYMLMDKNEIAVEKLGPQTLKGIPNPVTVYSVPLEKQKLTTLPTHLLELVEKVVAGRTESSGIAVSTAEWQKSIVKFLQEKNWGDNLGKMQKQIGQNIGQVQTKLVQTFGQKTVIEQGKGRTLSDASLAVRMKCFLIDLVILAVLTTVLRVAWWPVQSLVYGSRSLDSNAIYKLKGNSSSLYVYDSETGEYRRTQGSLEWIVDFNIRVPIVLYILYFAIFWHLKSASPGQIAGHSAVMMADGRPPTLLEALKRAAIFVFTLLPFGVGGLAIFIGDKQTLWDKFCSSRVVE
;
A
#
# COMPACT_ATOMS: atom_id res chain seq x y z
N MET A 1 -24.67 -4.97 -2.09
CA MET A 1 -23.49 -5.48 -2.84
C MET A 1 -22.43 -4.40 -3.00
N VAL A 2 -22.70 -3.27 -3.67
CA VAL A 2 -21.71 -2.18 -3.90
C VAL A 2 -20.90 -1.77 -2.66
N PRO A 3 -21.51 -1.49 -1.48
CA PRO A 3 -20.73 -1.08 -0.31
C PRO A 3 -19.74 -2.14 0.19
N VAL A 4 -20.05 -3.43 -0.01
CA VAL A 4 -19.17 -4.55 0.37
C VAL A 4 -17.97 -4.63 -0.55
N ILE A 5 -18.20 -4.46 -1.86
CA ILE A 5 -17.15 -4.49 -2.86
C ILE A 5 -16.14 -3.37 -2.59
N GLU A 6 -16.62 -2.14 -2.40
CA GLU A 6 -15.78 -0.98 -2.12
C GLU A 6 -15.02 -1.10 -0.79
N PHE A 7 -15.67 -1.67 0.25
CA PHE A 7 -15.03 -1.87 1.56
C PHE A 7 -13.80 -2.78 1.49
N TYR A 8 -13.87 -3.84 0.68
CA TYR A 8 -12.75 -4.76 0.44
C TYR A 8 -11.82 -4.29 -0.68
N GLY A 9 -11.85 -3.01 -1.03
CA GLY A 9 -10.97 -2.41 -2.05
C GLY A 9 -11.25 -2.86 -3.47
N GLY A 10 -12.43 -3.43 -3.73
CA GLY A 10 -12.88 -3.81 -5.06
C GLY A 10 -13.36 -2.60 -5.86
N THR A 11 -13.14 -2.65 -7.18
CA THR A 11 -13.65 -1.65 -8.14
C THR A 11 -14.63 -2.32 -9.09
N ILE A 12 -15.83 -1.74 -9.25
CA ILE A 12 -16.82 -2.22 -10.21
C ILE A 12 -16.48 -1.64 -11.58
N ILE A 13 -16.15 -2.49 -12.54
CA ILE A 13 -15.79 -2.05 -13.90
C ILE A 13 -17.06 -1.82 -14.72
N LYS A 14 -17.91 -2.83 -14.81
CA LYS A 14 -19.17 -2.75 -15.56
C LYS A 14 -20.22 -3.73 -15.04
N SER A 15 -21.47 -3.41 -15.33
CA SER A 15 -22.61 -4.32 -15.20
C SER A 15 -22.94 -4.89 -16.58
N ILE A 16 -23.08 -6.21 -16.66
CA ILE A 16 -23.41 -6.93 -17.89
C ILE A 16 -24.75 -7.63 -17.65
N GLY A 17 -25.85 -6.92 -17.96
CA GLY A 17 -27.20 -7.41 -17.62
C GLY A 17 -27.39 -7.48 -16.11
N ASP A 18 -27.56 -8.69 -15.59
CA ASP A 18 -27.67 -9.02 -14.16
C ASP A 18 -26.33 -9.37 -13.50
N ALA A 19 -25.25 -9.46 -14.29
CA ALA A 19 -23.90 -9.72 -13.79
C ALA A 19 -23.13 -8.43 -13.45
N PHE A 20 -22.25 -8.54 -12.46
CA PHE A 20 -21.27 -7.50 -12.12
C PHE A 20 -19.86 -8.00 -12.40
N LEU A 21 -19.08 -7.20 -13.12
CA LEU A 21 -17.65 -7.44 -13.31
C LEU A 21 -16.87 -6.49 -12.40
N CYS A 22 -16.14 -7.07 -11.45
CA CYS A 22 -15.39 -6.32 -10.44
C CYS A 22 -13.94 -6.79 -10.40
N THR A 23 -13.02 -5.87 -10.07
CA THR A 23 -11.59 -6.16 -9.93
C THR A 23 -11.12 -5.92 -8.51
N PHE A 24 -10.16 -6.72 -8.07
CA PHE A 24 -9.52 -6.59 -6.76
C PHE A 24 -8.01 -6.70 -6.92
N VAL A 25 -7.25 -5.97 -6.10
CA VAL A 25 -5.80 -6.07 -6.04
C VAL A 25 -5.37 -7.32 -5.26
N SER A 26 -6.14 -7.71 -4.24
CA SER A 26 -5.87 -8.86 -3.37
C SER A 26 -6.82 -10.02 -3.69
N ALA A 27 -6.26 -11.20 -3.96
CA ALA A 27 -7.04 -12.43 -4.15
C ALA A 27 -7.81 -12.81 -2.88
N THR A 28 -7.19 -12.65 -1.71
CA THR A 28 -7.84 -12.91 -0.41
C THR A 28 -9.04 -11.99 -0.20
N ASP A 29 -8.90 -10.68 -0.47
CA ASP A 29 -9.97 -9.70 -0.27
C ASP A 29 -11.15 -9.96 -1.20
N ALA A 30 -10.88 -10.37 -2.44
CA ALA A 30 -11.91 -10.76 -3.40
C ALA A 30 -12.73 -11.96 -2.91
N VAL A 31 -12.06 -13.00 -2.39
CA VAL A 31 -12.75 -14.21 -1.89
C VAL A 31 -13.51 -13.91 -0.59
N ILE A 32 -12.94 -13.10 0.31
CA ILE A 32 -13.65 -12.63 1.51
C ILE A 32 -14.89 -11.82 1.13
N CYS A 33 -14.76 -10.89 0.18
CA CYS A 33 -15.89 -10.12 -0.32
C CYS A 33 -17.00 -11.04 -0.88
N ALA A 34 -16.63 -12.07 -1.64
CA ALA A 34 -17.56 -13.08 -2.14
C ALA A 34 -18.29 -13.80 -1.01
N ILE A 35 -17.58 -14.23 0.03
CA ILE A 35 -18.16 -14.88 1.22
C ILE A 35 -19.18 -13.95 1.89
N ILE A 36 -18.81 -12.69 2.15
CA ILE A 36 -19.71 -11.74 2.81
C ILE A 36 -20.95 -11.45 1.96
N ILE A 37 -20.80 -11.27 0.65
CA ILE A 37 -21.94 -11.07 -0.26
C ILE A 37 -22.89 -12.27 -0.20
N GLN A 38 -22.37 -13.49 -0.27
CA GLN A 38 -23.22 -14.68 -0.23
C GLN A 38 -23.89 -14.88 1.13
N LEU A 39 -23.22 -14.55 2.25
CA LEU A 39 -23.84 -14.58 3.58
C LEU A 39 -24.99 -13.57 3.70
N LEU A 40 -24.81 -12.37 3.14
CA LEU A 40 -25.86 -11.34 3.10
C LEU A 40 -27.05 -11.79 2.24
N LEU A 41 -26.79 -12.40 1.08
CA LEU A 41 -27.83 -12.93 0.20
C LEU A 41 -28.55 -14.11 0.85
N ARG A 42 -27.84 -14.97 1.58
CA ARG A 42 -28.45 -16.09 2.31
C ARG A 42 -29.45 -15.58 3.34
N GLU A 43 -29.09 -14.54 4.11
CA GLU A 43 -30.04 -13.93 5.06
C GLU A 43 -31.22 -13.27 4.34
N TYR A 44 -30.95 -12.49 3.28
CA TYR A 44 -32.01 -11.86 2.50
C TYR A 44 -33.01 -12.88 1.97
N ASN A 45 -32.51 -13.98 1.40
CA ASN A 45 -33.31 -15.09 0.87
C ASN A 45 -34.09 -15.81 1.97
N HIS A 46 -33.56 -15.88 3.20
CA HIS A 46 -34.23 -16.49 4.33
C HIS A 46 -35.47 -15.71 4.79
N ARG A 47 -35.52 -14.40 4.48
CA ARG A 47 -36.65 -13.49 4.79
C ARG A 47 -37.70 -13.46 3.69
N GLN A 48 -37.39 -13.96 2.49
CA GLN A 48 -38.34 -14.00 1.38
C GLN A 48 -39.25 -15.23 1.48
N LYS A 49 -40.56 -14.99 1.46
CA LYS A 49 -41.58 -16.06 1.44
C LYS A 49 -41.82 -16.64 0.05
N ASP A 50 -41.59 -15.84 -0.99
CA ASP A 50 -41.71 -16.26 -2.38
C ASP A 50 -40.33 -16.64 -2.94
N GLU A 51 -40.23 -17.83 -3.52
CA GLU A 51 -39.03 -18.30 -4.20
C GLU A 51 -38.61 -17.40 -5.36
N SER A 52 -39.57 -16.75 -6.04
CA SER A 52 -39.29 -15.82 -7.15
C SER A 52 -38.48 -14.59 -6.73
N GLN A 53 -38.51 -14.24 -5.43
CA GLN A 53 -37.82 -13.10 -4.86
C GLN A 53 -36.42 -13.45 -4.33
N LYS A 54 -36.05 -14.75 -4.30
CA LYS A 54 -34.74 -15.17 -3.83
C LYS A 54 -33.68 -14.92 -4.90
N LEU A 55 -32.56 -14.34 -4.45
CA LEU A 55 -31.42 -14.00 -5.30
C LEU A 55 -30.32 -15.05 -5.11
N ASN A 56 -30.19 -15.96 -6.07
CA ASN A 56 -29.21 -17.05 -6.05
C ASN A 56 -28.04 -16.75 -7.00
N LEU A 57 -27.20 -15.78 -6.63
CA LEU A 57 -26.07 -15.34 -7.44
C LEU A 57 -24.93 -16.35 -7.41
N ARG A 58 -24.24 -16.52 -8.54
CA ARG A 58 -22.94 -17.22 -8.60
C ARG A 58 -21.84 -16.18 -8.48
N VAL A 59 -20.83 -16.47 -7.67
CA VAL A 59 -19.65 -15.61 -7.56
C VAL A 59 -18.44 -16.42 -7.97
N VAL A 60 -17.69 -15.93 -8.95
CA VAL A 60 -16.45 -16.56 -9.39
C VAL A 60 -15.29 -15.58 -9.28
N VAL A 61 -14.18 -16.06 -8.72
CA VAL A 61 -12.94 -15.30 -8.60
C VAL A 61 -11.82 -16.02 -9.35
N HIS A 62 -11.20 -15.30 -10.27
CA HIS A 62 -10.02 -15.75 -11.00
C HIS A 62 -8.96 -14.65 -10.99
N SER A 63 -7.70 -15.07 -10.94
CA SER A 63 -6.54 -14.20 -10.89
C SER A 63 -5.70 -14.40 -12.14
N GLY A 64 -5.35 -13.30 -12.80
CA GLY A 64 -4.51 -13.30 -13.98
C GLY A 64 -4.32 -11.88 -14.51
N ASP A 65 -3.50 -11.77 -15.55
CA ASP A 65 -3.17 -10.47 -16.14
C ASP A 65 -4.34 -9.90 -16.94
N VAL A 66 -4.58 -8.61 -16.74
CA VAL A 66 -5.67 -7.86 -17.36
C VAL A 66 -5.18 -6.45 -17.69
N SER A 67 -5.63 -5.91 -18.82
CA SER A 67 -5.45 -4.51 -19.19
C SER A 67 -6.73 -3.74 -18.89
N ILE A 68 -6.61 -2.57 -18.27
CA ILE A 68 -7.71 -1.66 -18.03
C ILE A 68 -7.55 -0.49 -18.99
N GLU A 69 -8.51 -0.33 -19.90
CA GLU A 69 -8.56 0.77 -20.87
C GLU A 69 -9.84 1.56 -20.68
N GLY A 70 -9.71 2.79 -20.17
CA GLY A 70 -10.85 3.62 -19.81
C GLY A 70 -11.68 2.98 -18.70
N ASN A 71 -12.91 2.59 -19.02
CA ASN A 71 -13.84 1.93 -18.08
C ASN A 71 -14.17 0.48 -18.50
N ASP A 72 -13.28 -0.15 -19.27
CA ASP A 72 -13.40 -1.56 -19.65
C ASP A 72 -12.12 -2.35 -19.32
N ILE A 73 -12.27 -3.67 -19.27
CA ILE A 73 -11.23 -4.62 -18.90
C ILE A 73 -11.10 -5.72 -19.94
N PHE A 74 -9.86 -5.97 -20.35
CA PHE A 74 -9.52 -6.95 -21.38
C PHE A 74 -8.44 -7.91 -20.89
N GLY A 75 -8.48 -9.13 -21.40
CA GLY A 75 -7.48 -10.16 -21.10
C GLY A 75 -8.09 -11.54 -20.99
N ASP A 76 -7.23 -12.56 -21.09
CA ASP A 76 -7.66 -13.96 -21.00
C ASP A 76 -8.30 -14.27 -19.65
N ALA A 77 -7.86 -13.62 -18.57
CA ALA A 77 -8.43 -13.78 -17.25
C ALA A 77 -9.94 -13.42 -17.21
N VAL A 78 -10.38 -12.41 -17.95
CA VAL A 78 -11.81 -12.04 -18.03
C VAL A 78 -12.61 -13.15 -18.69
N ASN A 79 -12.08 -13.70 -19.79
CA ASN A 79 -12.70 -14.81 -20.51
C ASN A 79 -12.75 -16.08 -19.65
N VAL A 80 -11.65 -16.42 -18.98
CA VAL A 80 -11.56 -17.58 -18.07
C VAL A 80 -12.58 -17.43 -16.93
N THR A 81 -12.70 -16.25 -16.32
CA THR A 81 -13.67 -15.97 -15.24
C THR A 81 -15.09 -16.27 -15.69
N ALA A 82 -15.50 -15.74 -16.85
CA ALA A 82 -16.83 -15.96 -17.41
C ALA A 82 -17.09 -17.43 -17.75
N ARG A 83 -16.06 -18.17 -18.19
CA ARG A 83 -16.17 -19.61 -18.48
C ARG A 83 -16.29 -20.45 -17.21
N ILE A 84 -15.58 -20.08 -16.15
CA ILE A 84 -15.69 -20.75 -14.85
C ILE A 84 -17.07 -20.50 -14.24
N GLU A 85 -17.62 -19.28 -14.34
CA GLU A 85 -18.97 -18.93 -13.87
C GLU A 85 -20.06 -19.79 -14.53
N GLY A 86 -19.91 -20.09 -15.82
CA GLY A 86 -20.82 -20.95 -16.55
C GLY A 86 -20.70 -22.46 -16.26
N LEU A 87 -19.79 -22.90 -15.38
CA LEU A 87 -19.60 -24.32 -15.11
C LEU A 87 -20.78 -24.94 -14.34
N PRO A 88 -21.27 -26.13 -14.72
CA PRO A 88 -22.37 -26.80 -14.02
C PRO A 88 -22.09 -27.15 -12.56
N CYS A 89 -20.80 -27.26 -12.17
CA CYS A 89 -20.41 -27.56 -10.81
C CYS A 89 -20.66 -26.41 -9.82
N PHE A 90 -21.04 -25.22 -10.31
CA PHE A 90 -21.37 -24.06 -9.49
C PHE A 90 -22.88 -23.78 -9.51
N PRO A 91 -23.66 -24.27 -8.52
CA PRO A 91 -25.08 -23.93 -8.40
C PRO A 91 -25.27 -22.45 -8.00
N GLY A 92 -26.49 -21.93 -8.13
CA GLY A 92 -26.82 -20.59 -7.61
C GLY A 92 -26.53 -20.49 -6.11
N GLY A 93 -25.94 -19.39 -5.66
CA GLY A 93 -25.48 -19.20 -4.28
C GLY A 93 -24.08 -19.77 -3.98
N SER A 94 -23.37 -20.29 -4.99
CA SER A 94 -22.01 -20.82 -4.82
C SER A 94 -20.92 -19.78 -5.05
N ILE A 95 -19.73 -20.11 -4.53
CA ILE A 95 -18.50 -19.36 -4.74
C ILE A 95 -17.49 -20.31 -5.38
N GLY A 96 -17.07 -19.99 -6.61
CA GLY A 96 -16.03 -20.70 -7.33
C GLY A 96 -14.74 -19.90 -7.38
N ILE A 97 -13.60 -20.57 -7.21
CA ILE A 97 -12.29 -19.94 -7.38
C ILE A 97 -11.39 -20.79 -8.29
N SER A 98 -10.54 -20.12 -9.07
CA SER A 98 -9.51 -20.81 -9.87
C SER A 98 -8.32 -21.27 -9.03
N GLU A 99 -7.54 -22.22 -9.53
CA GLU A 99 -6.28 -22.66 -8.90
C GLU A 99 -5.29 -21.52 -8.66
N ILE A 100 -5.19 -20.58 -9.59
CA ILE A 100 -4.30 -19.40 -9.44
C ILE A 100 -4.76 -18.56 -8.24
N THR A 101 -6.06 -18.30 -8.14
CA THR A 101 -6.63 -17.57 -6.98
C THR A 101 -6.40 -18.33 -5.68
N TYR A 102 -6.59 -19.64 -5.68
CA TYR A 102 -6.31 -20.50 -4.53
C TYR A 102 -4.83 -20.46 -4.09
N MET A 103 -3.89 -20.35 -5.04
CA MET A 103 -2.47 -20.23 -4.74
C MET A 103 -2.08 -18.86 -4.18
N LEU A 104 -2.74 -17.79 -4.62
CA LEU A 104 -2.43 -16.41 -4.24
C LEU A 104 -3.14 -15.93 -2.96
N MET A 105 -4.24 -16.57 -2.56
CA MET A 105 -4.96 -16.20 -1.34
C MET A 105 -4.31 -16.76 -0.07
N ASP A 106 -4.63 -16.17 1.09
CA ASP A 106 -4.25 -16.73 2.39
C ASP A 106 -5.11 -17.97 2.73
N LYS A 107 -4.46 -19.13 2.76
CA LYS A 107 -5.10 -20.44 3.00
C LYS A 107 -5.45 -20.68 4.46
N ASN A 108 -4.92 -19.89 5.39
CA ASN A 108 -5.17 -20.08 6.83
C ASN A 108 -6.53 -19.54 7.27
N GLU A 109 -7.13 -18.66 6.46
CA GLU A 109 -8.35 -17.93 6.81
C GLU A 109 -9.61 -18.44 6.08
N ILE A 110 -9.44 -19.14 4.94
CA ILE A 110 -10.53 -19.51 4.03
C ILE A 110 -10.54 -21.02 3.77
N ALA A 111 -11.64 -21.68 4.13
CA ALA A 111 -11.84 -23.10 3.85
C ALA A 111 -12.27 -23.30 2.39
N VAL A 112 -11.62 -24.22 1.68
CA VAL A 112 -11.94 -24.51 0.27
C VAL A 112 -11.97 -26.00 -0.02
N GLU A 113 -12.71 -26.37 -1.06
CA GLU A 113 -12.81 -27.74 -1.56
C GLU A 113 -12.36 -27.81 -3.01
N LYS A 114 -11.44 -28.73 -3.32
CA LYS A 114 -11.00 -28.94 -4.70
C LYS A 114 -12.09 -29.69 -5.47
N LEU A 115 -12.58 -29.09 -6.56
CA LEU A 115 -13.52 -29.73 -7.49
C LEU A 115 -12.79 -30.42 -8.65
N GLY A 116 -11.53 -30.06 -8.88
CA GLY A 116 -10.67 -30.70 -9.89
C GLY A 116 -10.62 -29.94 -11.22
N PRO A 117 -9.93 -30.51 -12.23
CA PRO A 117 -9.75 -29.89 -13.54
C PRO A 117 -11.05 -29.83 -14.34
N GLN A 118 -11.30 -28.68 -14.98
CA GLN A 118 -12.47 -28.43 -15.83
C GLN A 118 -12.00 -27.94 -17.21
N THR A 119 -12.56 -28.54 -18.26
CA THR A 119 -12.27 -28.13 -19.64
C THR A 119 -13.17 -26.95 -20.01
N LEU A 120 -12.57 -25.83 -20.40
CA LEU A 120 -13.29 -24.61 -20.75
C LEU A 120 -13.23 -24.39 -22.27
N LYS A 121 -14.35 -23.98 -22.87
CA LYS A 121 -14.42 -23.70 -24.31
C LYS A 121 -13.43 -22.59 -24.69
N GLY A 122 -12.51 -22.90 -25.60
CA GLY A 122 -11.51 -21.96 -26.11
C GLY A 122 -10.26 -21.83 -25.25
N ILE A 123 -10.11 -22.63 -24.20
CA ILE A 123 -8.91 -22.66 -23.35
C ILE A 123 -8.24 -24.02 -23.53
N PRO A 124 -6.97 -24.08 -23.97
CA PRO A 124 -6.32 -25.32 -24.40
C PRO A 124 -6.02 -26.28 -23.23
N ASN A 125 -5.73 -25.75 -22.04
CA ASN A 125 -5.41 -26.54 -20.86
C ASN A 125 -6.59 -26.54 -19.88
N PRO A 126 -6.95 -27.69 -19.27
CA PRO A 126 -7.96 -27.73 -18.22
C PRO A 126 -7.58 -26.81 -17.05
N VAL A 127 -8.57 -26.10 -16.52
CA VAL A 127 -8.39 -25.21 -15.36
C VAL A 127 -8.90 -25.93 -14.12
N THR A 128 -8.04 -26.13 -13.13
CA THR A 128 -8.48 -26.66 -11.83
C THR A 128 -9.29 -25.59 -11.10
N VAL A 129 -10.47 -25.98 -10.62
CA VAL A 129 -11.37 -25.10 -9.87
C VAL A 129 -11.66 -25.64 -8.47
N TYR A 130 -12.00 -24.72 -7.58
CA TYR A 130 -12.29 -24.97 -6.18
C TYR A 130 -13.62 -24.32 -5.80
N SER A 131 -14.31 -24.91 -4.85
CA SER A 131 -15.50 -24.35 -4.20
C SER A 131 -15.11 -23.73 -2.87
N VAL A 132 -15.78 -22.63 -2.50
CA VAL A 132 -15.66 -22.01 -1.17
C VAL A 132 -16.97 -22.22 -0.42
N PRO A 133 -17.15 -23.35 0.29
CA PRO A 133 -18.40 -23.66 0.97
C PRO A 133 -18.62 -22.75 2.18
N LEU A 134 -19.73 -22.01 2.21
CA LEU A 134 -20.07 -21.09 3.30
C LEU A 134 -20.14 -21.78 4.67
N GLU A 135 -20.68 -22.99 4.71
CA GLU A 135 -20.87 -23.75 5.95
C GLU A 135 -19.56 -24.19 6.62
N LYS A 136 -18.45 -24.21 5.86
CA LYS A 136 -17.12 -24.56 6.40
C LYS A 136 -16.28 -23.35 6.76
N GLN A 137 -16.79 -22.14 6.52
CA GLN A 137 -16.09 -20.92 6.92
C GLN A 137 -16.19 -20.73 8.43
N LYS A 138 -15.18 -20.12 9.04
CA LYS A 138 -15.26 -19.69 10.46
C LYS A 138 -16.42 -18.70 10.69
N LEU A 139 -16.91 -18.05 9.64
CA LEU A 139 -18.04 -17.14 9.63
C LEU A 139 -19.28 -17.84 9.04
N THR A 140 -20.09 -18.50 9.87
CA THR A 140 -21.33 -19.16 9.43
C THR A 140 -22.59 -18.33 9.65
N THR A 141 -22.54 -17.22 10.40
CA THR A 141 -23.69 -16.32 10.62
C THR A 141 -23.23 -14.87 10.71
N LEU A 142 -23.99 -13.95 10.10
CA LEU A 142 -23.78 -12.51 10.26
C LEU A 142 -24.48 -12.04 11.54
N PRO A 143 -23.92 -11.09 12.31
CA PRO A 143 -24.58 -10.52 13.48
C PRO A 143 -25.86 -9.80 13.07
N THR A 144 -26.88 -9.91 13.91
CA THR A 144 -28.19 -9.26 13.76
C THR A 144 -28.06 -7.76 13.46
N HIS A 145 -27.09 -7.07 14.06
CA HIS A 145 -26.83 -5.63 13.84
C HIS A 145 -26.39 -5.31 12.39
N LEU A 146 -25.65 -6.19 11.72
CA LEU A 146 -25.22 -5.99 10.34
C LEU A 146 -26.40 -6.11 9.37
N LEU A 147 -27.37 -6.94 9.73
CA LEU A 147 -28.61 -7.14 8.99
C LEU A 147 -29.57 -5.95 9.16
N GLU A 148 -29.69 -5.41 10.38
CA GLU A 148 -30.45 -4.17 10.65
C GLU A 148 -29.92 -2.95 9.88
N LEU A 149 -28.60 -2.84 9.71
CA LEU A 149 -27.97 -1.76 8.94
C LEU A 149 -28.20 -1.92 7.43
N VAL A 150 -28.14 -3.15 6.91
CA VAL A 150 -28.47 -3.45 5.52
C VAL A 150 -29.93 -3.13 5.26
N GLU A 151 -30.84 -3.45 6.19
CA GLU A 151 -32.24 -3.04 6.10
C GLU A 151 -32.42 -1.52 6.12
N LYS A 152 -31.71 -0.78 6.97
CA LYS A 152 -31.76 0.70 6.97
C LYS A 152 -31.27 1.30 5.65
N VAL A 153 -30.21 0.75 5.05
CA VAL A 153 -29.67 1.23 3.76
C VAL A 153 -30.59 0.86 2.59
N VAL A 154 -31.21 -0.32 2.63
CA VAL A 154 -32.18 -0.76 1.61
C VAL A 154 -33.51 0.00 1.73
N ALA A 155 -33.99 0.26 2.95
CA ALA A 155 -35.21 1.03 3.23
C ALA A 155 -35.03 2.54 2.98
N GLY A 156 -33.82 3.08 3.15
CA GLY A 156 -33.47 4.48 2.88
C GLY A 156 -33.36 4.86 1.40
N ARG A 157 -33.73 3.96 0.46
CA ARG A 157 -33.66 4.20 -0.99
C ARG A 157 -34.68 5.23 -1.52
N THR A 158 -35.47 5.88 -0.67
CA THR A 158 -36.45 6.89 -1.07
C THR A 158 -35.93 8.33 -1.08
N GLU A 159 -34.78 8.66 -0.49
CA GLU A 159 -34.26 10.04 -0.47
C GLU A 159 -32.74 10.13 -0.75
N SER A 160 -32.38 10.89 -1.78
CA SER A 160 -31.03 10.95 -2.38
C SER A 160 -29.97 11.66 -1.53
N SER A 161 -30.32 12.29 -0.42
CA SER A 161 -29.40 13.05 0.45
C SER A 161 -28.83 12.27 1.64
N GLY A 162 -29.39 11.09 1.97
CA GLY A 162 -29.00 10.28 3.14
C GLY A 162 -27.96 9.16 2.87
N ILE A 163 -27.59 8.93 1.62
CA ILE A 163 -26.79 7.76 1.18
C ILE A 163 -25.35 7.80 1.70
N ALA A 164 -24.73 8.98 1.76
CA ALA A 164 -23.34 9.12 2.23
C ALA A 164 -23.19 8.85 3.74
N VAL A 165 -24.21 9.18 4.54
CA VAL A 165 -24.19 9.01 6.00
C VAL A 165 -24.37 7.54 6.37
N SER A 166 -25.26 6.81 5.69
CA SER A 166 -25.49 5.39 6.00
C SER A 166 -24.33 4.48 5.59
N THR A 167 -23.56 4.85 4.54
CA THR A 167 -22.38 4.10 4.10
C THR A 167 -21.24 4.18 5.12
N ALA A 168 -21.03 5.34 5.75
CA ALA A 168 -20.00 5.54 6.78
C ALA A 168 -20.34 4.81 8.09
N GLU A 169 -21.61 4.83 8.51
CA GLU A 169 -22.08 4.05 9.67
C GLU A 169 -21.99 2.54 9.41
N TRP A 170 -22.32 2.11 8.20
CA TRP A 170 -22.21 0.72 7.76
C TRP A 170 -20.75 0.23 7.79
N GLN A 171 -19.81 1.02 7.24
CA GLN A 171 -18.38 0.71 7.31
C GLN A 171 -17.88 0.59 8.76
N LYS A 172 -18.28 1.53 9.64
CA LYS A 172 -17.87 1.54 11.05
C LYS A 172 -18.36 0.29 11.80
N SER A 173 -19.57 -0.16 11.55
CA SER A 173 -20.15 -1.33 12.20
C SER A 173 -19.60 -2.66 11.67
N ILE A 174 -19.27 -2.74 10.37
CA ILE A 174 -18.53 -3.89 9.83
C ILE A 174 -17.16 -4.00 10.47
N VAL A 175 -16.43 -2.89 10.53
CA VAL A 175 -15.10 -2.84 11.14
C VAL A 175 -15.15 -3.31 12.61
N LYS A 176 -16.16 -2.87 13.37
CA LYS A 176 -16.35 -3.28 14.77
C LYS A 176 -16.65 -4.77 14.90
N PHE A 177 -17.52 -5.31 14.03
CA PHE A 177 -17.83 -6.73 14.02
C PHE A 177 -16.62 -7.62 13.66
N LEU A 178 -15.85 -7.23 12.63
CA LEU A 178 -14.66 -7.96 12.20
C LEU A 178 -13.62 -8.03 13.35
N GLN A 179 -13.48 -6.94 14.10
CA GLN A 179 -12.63 -6.87 15.30
C GLN A 179 -13.13 -7.77 16.45
N GLU A 180 -14.43 -7.81 16.72
CA GLU A 180 -15.02 -8.62 17.81
C GLU A 180 -14.89 -10.14 17.57
N LYS A 181 -14.81 -10.59 16.31
CA LYS A 181 -14.65 -12.01 15.94
C LYS A 181 -13.20 -12.42 15.65
N ASN A 182 -12.23 -11.54 15.88
CA ASN A 182 -10.80 -11.77 15.65
C ASN A 182 -10.51 -12.26 14.21
N TRP A 183 -11.24 -11.71 13.24
CA TRP A 183 -11.21 -12.12 11.85
C TRP A 183 -10.60 -10.99 10.99
N GLY A 184 -9.58 -11.30 10.19
CA GLY A 184 -8.82 -10.28 9.47
C GLY A 184 -7.93 -9.41 10.38
N ASP A 185 -7.56 -9.89 11.57
CA ASP A 185 -6.76 -9.11 12.53
C ASP A 185 -5.32 -8.84 12.03
N ASN A 186 -4.85 -9.58 11.01
CA ASN A 186 -3.60 -9.31 10.28
C ASN A 186 -3.82 -8.41 9.04
N LEU A 187 -4.92 -8.58 8.30
CA LEU A 187 -5.27 -7.80 7.10
C LEU A 187 -5.77 -6.40 7.44
N GLY A 188 -6.70 -6.28 8.39
CA GLY A 188 -7.22 -5.02 8.91
C GLY A 188 -6.18 -4.23 9.71
N LYS A 189 -5.14 -4.86 10.27
CA LYS A 189 -3.98 -4.11 10.79
C LYS A 189 -3.14 -3.60 9.62
N MET A 190 -2.71 -4.42 8.66
CA MET A 190 -1.88 -3.94 7.54
C MET A 190 -2.59 -2.92 6.64
N GLN A 191 -3.80 -3.17 6.19
CA GLN A 191 -4.52 -2.36 5.19
C GLN A 191 -5.10 -1.07 5.78
N LYS A 192 -5.56 -1.11 7.04
CA LYS A 192 -6.01 0.09 7.76
C LYS A 192 -4.81 0.93 8.20
N GLN A 193 -3.69 0.31 8.54
CA GLN A 193 -2.43 1.00 8.88
C GLN A 193 -1.63 1.43 7.64
N ILE A 194 -1.91 0.93 6.42
CA ILE A 194 -1.31 1.42 5.18
C ILE A 194 -2.23 2.45 4.52
N GLY A 195 -3.53 2.18 4.42
CA GLY A 195 -4.52 3.07 3.79
C GLY A 195 -4.88 4.31 4.61
N GLN A 196 -5.14 4.17 5.93
CA GLN A 196 -5.34 5.35 6.77
C GLN A 196 -4.03 6.11 6.98
N ASN A 197 -2.88 5.44 7.08
CA ASN A 197 -1.62 6.17 7.16
C ASN A 197 -1.30 6.86 5.84
N ILE A 198 -1.54 6.31 4.64
CA ILE A 198 -1.26 7.04 3.39
C ILE A 198 -2.21 8.21 3.20
N GLY A 199 -3.50 8.05 3.47
CA GLY A 199 -4.49 9.14 3.35
C GLY A 199 -4.36 10.21 4.43
N GLN A 200 -4.10 9.82 5.69
CA GLN A 200 -3.79 10.77 6.76
C GLN A 200 -2.39 11.36 6.59
N VAL A 201 -1.38 10.62 6.17
CA VAL A 201 -0.04 11.18 5.85
C VAL A 201 -0.13 12.08 4.63
N GLN A 202 -0.93 11.80 3.60
CA GLN A 202 -1.17 12.75 2.51
C GLN A 202 -1.89 13.99 3.01
N THR A 203 -3.00 13.86 3.75
CA THR A 203 -3.76 15.02 4.25
C THR A 203 -2.96 15.84 5.25
N LYS A 204 -2.19 15.17 6.10
CA LYS A 204 -1.33 15.77 7.13
C LYS A 204 -0.03 16.30 6.52
N LEU A 205 0.55 15.67 5.49
CA LEU A 205 1.65 16.24 4.70
C LEU A 205 1.16 17.45 3.91
N VAL A 206 -0.02 17.42 3.28
CA VAL A 206 -0.60 18.56 2.57
C VAL A 206 -0.90 19.69 3.57
N GLN A 207 -1.39 19.39 4.77
CA GLN A 207 -1.56 20.38 5.84
C GLN A 207 -0.22 20.87 6.42
N THR A 208 0.78 20.00 6.59
CA THR A 208 2.13 20.35 7.09
C THR A 208 2.92 21.15 6.06
N PHE A 209 2.80 20.85 4.76
CA PHE A 209 3.42 21.62 3.68
C PHE A 209 2.65 22.91 3.35
N GLY A 210 1.36 22.96 3.68
CA GLY A 210 0.51 24.15 3.61
C GLY A 210 0.60 25.06 4.85
N GLN A 211 1.19 24.59 5.95
CA GLN A 211 1.41 25.40 7.15
C GLN A 211 2.47 26.46 6.88
N LYS A 212 2.15 27.71 7.25
CA LYS A 212 3.11 28.80 7.25
C LYS A 212 4.26 28.46 8.18
N THR A 213 5.49 28.63 7.70
CA THR A 213 6.70 28.39 8.49
C THR A 213 6.76 29.36 9.68
N VAL A 214 7.58 29.07 10.70
CA VAL A 214 7.77 29.99 11.85
C VAL A 214 8.16 31.40 11.38
N ILE A 215 8.94 31.47 10.29
CA ILE A 215 9.36 32.73 9.66
C ILE A 215 8.16 33.44 8.98
N GLU A 216 7.25 32.69 8.36
CA GLU A 216 6.03 33.24 7.73
C GLU A 216 4.94 33.62 8.75
N GLN A 217 4.87 32.94 9.90
CA GLN A 217 3.95 33.26 11.00
C GLN A 217 4.48 34.39 11.90
N GLY A 218 5.81 34.54 11.98
CA GLY A 218 6.52 35.44 12.89
C GLY A 218 6.93 36.79 12.29
N LYS A 219 6.31 37.27 11.20
CA LYS A 219 6.55 38.64 10.70
C LYS A 219 6.28 39.68 11.80
N GLY A 220 7.35 40.18 12.43
CA GLY A 220 7.28 41.17 13.52
C GLY A 220 7.51 40.65 14.94
N ARG A 221 7.91 39.38 15.15
CA ARG A 221 8.25 38.81 16.47
C ARG A 221 9.74 38.50 16.61
N THR A 222 10.30 38.64 17.81
CA THR A 222 11.70 38.27 18.12
C THR A 222 11.84 36.74 18.20
N LEU A 223 12.62 36.16 17.29
CA LEU A 223 12.86 34.72 17.22
C LEU A 223 14.01 34.31 18.16
N SER A 224 13.75 33.34 19.04
CA SER A 224 14.74 32.78 19.96
C SER A 224 15.44 31.56 19.39
N ASP A 225 16.63 31.22 19.90
CA ASP A 225 17.30 29.98 19.52
C ASP A 225 16.57 28.76 20.08
N ALA A 226 16.24 27.83 19.18
CA ALA A 226 15.49 26.63 19.51
C ALA A 226 16.25 25.77 20.53
N SER A 227 15.53 25.31 21.55
CA SER A 227 16.09 24.47 22.61
C SER A 227 16.56 23.11 22.08
N LEU A 228 17.45 22.45 22.84
CA LEU A 228 17.93 21.10 22.55
C LEU A 228 16.78 20.10 22.34
N ALA A 229 15.80 20.15 23.23
CA ALA A 229 14.66 19.24 23.20
C ALA A 229 13.83 19.40 21.93
N VAL A 230 13.62 20.65 21.46
CA VAL A 230 12.89 20.94 20.22
C VAL A 230 13.65 20.41 19.02
N ARG A 231 14.97 20.64 18.94
CA ARG A 231 15.81 20.15 17.84
C ARG A 231 15.80 18.62 17.75
N MET A 232 15.93 17.93 18.89
CA MET A 232 15.87 16.46 18.97
C MET A 232 14.50 15.93 18.54
N LYS A 233 13.42 16.55 18.99
CA LYS A 233 12.05 16.17 18.62
C LYS A 233 11.81 16.32 17.12
N CYS A 234 12.21 17.46 16.54
CA CYS A 234 12.10 17.70 15.09
C CYS A 234 12.88 16.65 14.30
N PHE A 235 14.10 16.34 14.73
CA PHE A 235 14.93 15.34 14.07
C PHE A 235 14.33 13.93 14.10
N LEU A 236 13.77 13.49 15.24
CA LEU A 236 13.14 12.17 15.33
C LEU A 236 11.99 12.01 14.33
N ILE A 237 11.24 13.09 14.07
CA ILE A 237 10.17 13.09 13.06
C ILE A 237 10.77 12.91 11.65
N ASP A 238 11.82 13.65 11.30
CA ASP A 238 12.50 13.50 10.02
C ASP A 238 13.12 12.11 9.85
N LEU A 239 13.65 11.50 10.92
CA LEU A 239 14.20 10.15 10.90
C LEU A 239 13.13 9.11 10.54
N VAL A 240 11.91 9.24 11.09
CA VAL A 240 10.79 8.36 10.73
C VAL A 240 10.41 8.53 9.26
N ILE A 241 10.34 9.77 8.76
CA ILE A 241 10.03 10.05 7.34
C ILE A 241 11.08 9.42 6.42
N LEU A 242 12.36 9.60 6.73
CA LEU A 242 13.46 9.04 5.93
C LEU A 242 13.51 7.51 5.99
N ALA A 243 13.17 6.89 7.13
CA ALA A 243 13.07 5.43 7.25
C ALA A 243 11.96 4.84 6.36
N VAL A 244 10.79 5.49 6.33
CA VAL A 244 9.69 5.11 5.43
C VAL A 244 10.11 5.28 3.97
N LEU A 245 10.67 6.43 3.61
CA LEU A 245 11.12 6.72 2.24
C LEU A 245 12.17 5.71 1.75
N THR A 246 13.11 5.32 2.61
CA THR A 246 14.14 4.32 2.31
C THR A 246 13.56 2.94 2.11
N THR A 247 12.56 2.56 2.92
CA THR A 247 11.89 1.27 2.80
C THR A 247 11.17 1.17 1.46
N VAL A 248 10.43 2.22 1.08
CA VAL A 248 9.76 2.31 -0.22
C VAL A 248 10.76 2.24 -1.36
N LEU A 249 11.86 3.00 -1.30
CA LEU A 249 12.88 3.00 -2.34
C LEU A 249 13.54 1.63 -2.53
N ARG A 250 13.83 0.92 -1.42
CA ARG A 250 14.40 -0.44 -1.48
C ARG A 250 13.45 -1.45 -2.13
N VAL A 251 12.17 -1.39 -1.80
CA VAL A 251 11.14 -2.28 -2.39
C VAL A 251 10.97 -1.96 -3.88
N ALA A 252 10.88 -0.68 -4.23
CA ALA A 252 10.74 -0.24 -5.62
C ALA A 252 12.00 -0.51 -6.46
N TRP A 253 13.17 -0.62 -5.84
CA TRP A 253 14.41 -0.85 -6.57
C TRP A 253 14.54 -2.26 -7.13
N TRP A 254 14.01 -3.28 -6.46
CA TRP A 254 14.11 -4.66 -6.94
C TRP A 254 13.59 -4.84 -8.39
N PRO A 255 12.38 -4.37 -8.77
CA PRO A 255 11.92 -4.46 -10.15
C PRO A 255 12.71 -3.54 -11.10
N VAL A 256 13.13 -2.36 -10.64
CA VAL A 256 13.89 -1.39 -11.47
C VAL A 256 15.30 -1.91 -11.78
N GLN A 257 15.97 -2.52 -10.80
CA GLN A 257 17.29 -3.14 -10.98
C GLN A 257 17.23 -4.24 -12.02
N SER A 258 16.20 -5.09 -11.96
CA SER A 258 15.96 -6.16 -12.93
C SER A 258 15.75 -5.60 -14.36
N LEU A 259 14.99 -4.50 -14.50
CA LEU A 259 14.72 -3.87 -15.79
C LEU A 259 15.97 -3.18 -16.39
N VAL A 260 16.73 -2.45 -15.57
CA VAL A 260 17.84 -1.59 -16.05
C VAL A 260 19.14 -2.38 -16.18
N TYR A 261 19.42 -3.30 -15.26
CA TYR A 261 20.70 -4.02 -15.18
C TYR A 261 20.56 -5.53 -15.38
N GLY A 262 19.35 -6.05 -15.53
CA GLY A 262 19.07 -7.49 -15.63
C GLY A 262 19.08 -8.19 -14.27
N SER A 263 18.39 -9.33 -14.22
CA SER A 263 18.23 -10.16 -13.01
C SER A 263 19.58 -10.51 -12.38
N ARG A 264 19.66 -10.37 -11.06
CA ARG A 264 20.90 -10.57 -10.28
C ARG A 264 21.31 -12.04 -10.17
N SER A 265 20.33 -12.94 -10.12
CA SER A 265 20.52 -14.38 -10.24
C SER A 265 19.54 -14.98 -11.23
N LEU A 266 19.98 -16.05 -11.89
CA LEU A 266 19.20 -16.82 -12.85
C LEU A 266 19.34 -18.29 -12.51
N ASP A 267 18.25 -19.03 -12.64
CA ASP A 267 18.29 -20.48 -12.54
C ASP A 267 18.96 -21.08 -13.78
N SER A 268 19.31 -22.36 -13.67
CA SER A 268 19.98 -23.08 -14.75
C SER A 268 19.14 -23.15 -16.03
N ASN A 269 17.81 -23.03 -15.98
CA ASN A 269 16.96 -23.04 -17.18
C ASN A 269 16.85 -21.67 -17.85
N ALA A 270 16.91 -20.58 -17.09
CA ALA A 270 16.82 -19.22 -17.62
C ALA A 270 18.11 -18.79 -18.31
N ILE A 271 19.28 -19.29 -17.89
CA ILE A 271 20.55 -18.93 -18.55
C ILE A 271 20.61 -19.41 -20.01
N TYR A 272 20.04 -20.59 -20.33
CA TYR A 272 20.00 -21.10 -21.71
C TYR A 272 19.11 -20.27 -22.65
N LYS A 273 18.20 -19.46 -22.10
CA LYS A 273 17.34 -18.56 -22.88
C LYS A 273 18.01 -17.23 -23.22
N LEU A 274 19.15 -16.92 -22.59
CA LEU A 274 19.92 -15.72 -22.90
C LEU A 274 20.68 -15.90 -24.23
N LYS A 275 20.49 -14.97 -25.17
CA LYS A 275 21.19 -14.98 -26.47
C LYS A 275 22.53 -14.22 -26.39
N GLY A 276 23.56 -14.77 -27.03
CA GLY A 276 24.84 -14.07 -27.31
C GLY A 276 25.72 -13.79 -26.09
N ASN A 277 26.47 -12.69 -26.12
CA ASN A 277 27.43 -12.29 -25.06
C ASN A 277 26.81 -12.10 -23.67
N SER A 278 25.48 -12.02 -23.56
CA SER A 278 24.79 -11.79 -22.28
C SER A 278 24.93 -12.94 -21.29
N SER A 279 25.11 -14.19 -21.74
CA SER A 279 25.34 -15.35 -20.85
C SER A 279 26.71 -15.34 -20.19
N SER A 280 27.73 -14.76 -20.84
CA SER A 280 29.10 -14.63 -20.29
C SER A 280 29.22 -13.68 -19.10
N LEU A 281 28.17 -12.89 -18.82
CA LEU A 281 28.12 -11.98 -17.67
C LEU A 281 27.78 -12.69 -16.35
N TYR A 282 27.34 -13.96 -16.44
CA TYR A 282 26.87 -14.75 -15.31
C TYR A 282 27.83 -15.89 -14.98
N VAL A 283 28.21 -16.00 -13.70
CA VAL A 283 29.10 -17.03 -13.16
C VAL A 283 28.29 -18.00 -12.31
N TYR A 284 28.50 -19.30 -12.51
CA TYR A 284 27.83 -20.32 -11.72
C TYR A 284 28.33 -20.31 -10.27
N ASP A 285 27.40 -20.22 -9.32
CA ASP A 285 27.68 -20.28 -7.90
C ASP A 285 27.31 -21.69 -7.37
N SER A 286 28.32 -22.48 -7.01
CA SER A 286 28.15 -23.87 -6.59
C SER A 286 27.48 -24.04 -5.23
N GLU A 287 27.46 -23.00 -4.39
CA GLU A 287 26.80 -23.07 -3.07
C GLU A 287 25.29 -22.84 -3.19
N THR A 288 24.88 -21.99 -4.12
CA THR A 288 23.46 -21.64 -4.31
C THR A 288 22.79 -22.36 -5.47
N GLY A 289 23.55 -22.97 -6.38
CA GLY A 289 23.03 -23.64 -7.57
C GLY A 289 22.47 -22.68 -8.63
N GLU A 290 22.78 -21.39 -8.50
CA GLU A 290 22.30 -20.32 -9.38
C GLU A 290 23.46 -19.65 -10.13
N TYR A 291 23.14 -19.05 -11.28
CA TYR A 291 24.07 -18.22 -12.03
C TYR A 291 23.94 -16.77 -11.57
N ARG A 292 25.04 -16.18 -11.09
CA ARG A 292 25.06 -14.81 -10.57
C ARG A 292 25.80 -13.87 -11.50
N ARG A 293 25.22 -12.69 -11.74
CA ARG A 293 25.88 -11.66 -12.56
C ARG A 293 26.89 -10.88 -11.73
N THR A 294 28.05 -10.58 -12.31
CA THR A 294 28.99 -9.61 -11.73
C THR A 294 28.41 -8.20 -11.83
N GLN A 295 28.37 -7.48 -10.70
CA GLN A 295 27.86 -6.11 -10.69
C GLN A 295 28.90 -5.13 -11.24
N GLY A 296 28.48 -4.25 -12.16
CA GLY A 296 29.31 -3.16 -12.63
C GLY A 296 29.49 -2.08 -11.56
N SER A 297 30.54 -1.26 -11.65
CA SER A 297 30.83 -0.22 -10.66
C SER A 297 29.69 0.81 -10.51
N LEU A 298 29.04 1.20 -11.62
CA LEU A 298 27.89 2.11 -11.59
C LEU A 298 26.67 1.48 -10.91
N GLU A 299 26.36 0.23 -11.25
CA GLU A 299 25.26 -0.50 -10.60
C GLU A 299 25.51 -0.65 -9.11
N TRP A 300 26.75 -0.95 -8.70
CA TRP A 300 27.12 -1.04 -7.31
C TRP A 300 26.91 0.29 -6.57
N ILE A 301 27.31 1.42 -7.16
CA ILE A 301 27.10 2.75 -6.58
C ILE A 301 25.60 3.03 -6.41
N VAL A 302 24.78 2.71 -7.41
CA VAL A 302 23.33 2.94 -7.35
C VAL A 302 22.66 2.01 -6.33
N ASP A 303 23.00 0.72 -6.33
CA ASP A 303 22.49 -0.27 -5.35
C ASP A 303 22.90 0.12 -3.93
N PHE A 304 24.14 0.59 -3.74
CA PHE A 304 24.61 1.12 -2.47
C PHE A 304 23.82 2.36 -2.05
N ASN A 305 23.60 3.32 -2.96
CA ASN A 305 22.83 4.52 -2.67
C ASN A 305 21.36 4.20 -2.39
N ILE A 306 20.80 3.12 -2.93
CA ILE A 306 19.42 2.75 -2.62
C ILE A 306 19.31 2.05 -1.26
N ARG A 307 20.30 1.24 -0.91
CA ARG A 307 20.37 0.64 0.42
C ARG A 307 20.67 1.71 1.47
N VAL A 308 21.54 2.66 1.16
CA VAL A 308 21.95 3.75 2.04
C VAL A 308 21.77 5.07 1.26
N PRO A 309 20.56 5.68 1.28
CA PRO A 309 20.21 6.83 0.45
C PRO A 309 20.80 8.16 0.92
N ILE A 310 22.13 8.22 1.00
CA ILE A 310 22.90 9.40 1.40
C ILE A 310 22.54 10.60 0.53
N VAL A 311 22.56 10.44 -0.79
CA VAL A 311 22.29 11.55 -1.73
C VAL A 311 20.85 12.03 -1.59
N LEU A 312 19.91 11.11 -1.47
CA LEU A 312 18.49 11.44 -1.31
C LEU A 312 18.21 12.12 0.04
N TYR A 313 18.89 11.73 1.12
CA TYR A 313 18.80 12.42 2.41
C TYR A 313 19.35 13.85 2.33
N ILE A 314 20.48 14.04 1.65
CA ILE A 314 21.06 15.37 1.42
C ILE A 314 20.06 16.23 0.63
N LEU A 315 19.50 15.70 -0.45
CA LEU A 315 18.52 16.41 -1.27
C LEU A 315 17.24 16.73 -0.49
N TYR A 316 16.74 15.79 0.33
CA TYR A 316 15.58 16.01 1.19
C TYR A 316 15.77 17.24 2.08
N PHE A 317 16.84 17.29 2.87
CA PHE A 317 17.09 18.42 3.76
C PHE A 317 17.38 19.71 2.99
N ALA A 318 18.18 19.63 1.92
CA ALA A 318 18.56 20.80 1.14
C ALA A 318 17.36 21.48 0.47
N ILE A 319 16.46 20.69 -0.15
CA ILE A 319 15.26 21.22 -0.80
C ILE A 319 14.34 21.88 0.22
N PHE A 320 14.07 21.22 1.35
CA PHE A 320 13.17 21.76 2.37
C PHE A 320 13.75 23.00 3.07
N TRP A 321 15.04 23.01 3.39
CA TRP A 321 15.68 24.21 3.93
C TRP A 321 15.73 25.34 2.91
N HIS A 322 15.94 25.06 1.63
CA HIS A 322 15.91 26.12 0.62
C HIS A 322 14.50 26.72 0.43
N LEU A 323 13.47 25.87 0.28
CA LEU A 323 12.12 26.32 -0.07
C LEU A 323 11.33 26.84 1.13
N LYS A 324 11.55 26.27 2.31
CA LYS A 324 10.75 26.53 3.52
C LYS A 324 11.58 26.95 4.71
N SER A 325 12.91 27.01 4.58
CA SER A 325 13.81 27.25 5.72
C SER A 325 13.57 26.27 6.87
N ALA A 326 12.95 25.12 6.63
CA ALA A 326 12.61 24.15 7.66
C ALA A 326 12.38 22.78 7.01
N SER A 327 12.90 21.71 7.63
CA SER A 327 12.52 20.34 7.27
C SER A 327 11.10 20.02 7.71
N PRO A 328 10.46 18.97 7.18
CA PRO A 328 9.14 18.53 7.65
C PRO A 328 9.04 18.33 9.16
N GLY A 329 10.07 17.74 9.79
CA GLY A 329 10.15 17.62 11.24
C GLY A 329 10.22 18.97 11.96
N GLN A 330 10.96 19.94 11.40
CA GLN A 330 11.04 21.29 11.94
C GLN A 330 9.75 22.09 11.78
N ILE A 331 9.04 21.92 10.66
CA ILE A 331 7.72 22.53 10.44
C ILE A 331 6.74 22.01 11.50
N ALA A 332 6.71 20.69 11.74
CA ALA A 332 5.86 20.08 12.77
C ALA A 332 6.24 20.49 14.20
N GLY A 333 7.51 20.81 14.44
CA GLY A 333 8.04 21.23 15.73
C GLY A 333 8.12 22.74 15.93
N HIS A 334 7.54 23.55 15.04
CA HIS A 334 7.60 25.01 15.07
C HIS A 334 9.03 25.54 15.22
N SER A 335 9.96 25.01 14.42
CA SER A 335 11.31 25.56 14.30
C SER A 335 11.69 25.80 12.85
N ALA A 336 12.70 26.63 12.64
CA ALA A 336 13.22 26.93 11.33
C ALA A 336 14.74 27.16 11.38
N VAL A 337 15.36 27.10 10.22
CA VAL A 337 16.79 27.31 9.98
C VAL A 337 16.94 28.70 9.38
N MET A 338 17.77 29.51 10.02
CA MET A 338 18.18 30.80 9.47
C MET A 338 19.70 30.87 9.40
N MET A 339 20.19 31.68 8.48
CA MET A 339 21.60 32.07 8.47
C MET A 339 21.86 33.03 9.64
N ALA A 340 23.12 33.21 10.03
CA ALA A 340 23.51 34.06 11.16
C ALA A 340 23.11 35.54 10.99
N ASP A 341 22.97 36.00 9.74
CA ASP A 341 22.48 37.33 9.34
C ASP A 341 20.94 37.43 9.34
N GLY A 342 20.22 36.37 9.72
CA GLY A 342 18.77 36.35 9.87
C GLY A 342 17.99 36.09 8.58
N ARG A 343 18.67 35.82 7.46
CA ARG A 343 18.01 35.49 6.19
C ARG A 343 17.78 33.97 6.03
N PRO A 344 16.86 33.54 5.15
CA PRO A 344 16.71 32.13 4.79
C PRO A 344 17.94 31.62 4.01
N PRO A 345 18.29 30.32 4.14
CA PRO A 345 19.44 29.75 3.44
C PRO A 345 19.20 29.66 1.92
N THR A 346 20.24 29.99 1.15
CA THR A 346 20.26 29.70 -0.30
C THR A 346 20.39 28.20 -0.55
N LEU A 347 20.14 27.76 -1.79
CA LEU A 347 20.25 26.34 -2.16
C LEU A 347 21.66 25.78 -1.86
N LEU A 348 22.72 26.54 -2.16
CA LEU A 348 24.09 26.11 -1.91
C LEU A 348 24.39 25.97 -0.41
N GLU A 349 23.90 26.92 0.40
CA GLU A 349 24.04 26.87 1.86
C GLU A 349 23.25 25.71 2.46
N ALA A 350 22.04 25.47 1.96
CA ALA A 350 21.19 24.35 2.35
C ALA A 350 21.84 23.00 1.98
N LEU A 351 22.42 22.88 0.78
CA LEU A 351 23.17 21.69 0.34
C LEU A 351 24.41 21.45 1.20
N LYS A 352 25.21 22.49 1.45
CA LYS A 352 26.39 22.41 2.32
C LYS A 352 26.01 21.93 3.71
N ARG A 353 24.96 22.53 4.29
CA ARG A 353 24.45 22.15 5.61
C ARG A 353 23.93 20.72 5.63
N ALA A 354 23.17 20.31 4.61
CA ALA A 354 22.60 18.96 4.51
C ALA A 354 23.68 17.89 4.35
N ALA A 355 24.71 18.16 3.53
CA ALA A 355 25.84 17.26 3.38
C ALA A 355 26.57 17.04 4.70
N ILE A 356 26.99 18.13 5.38
CA ILE A 356 27.66 18.04 6.68
C ILE A 356 26.79 17.29 7.68
N PHE A 357 25.50 17.64 7.75
CA PHE A 357 24.54 17.00 8.64
C PHE A 357 24.44 15.48 8.40
N VAL A 358 24.18 15.04 7.17
CA VAL A 358 24.01 13.61 6.84
C VAL A 358 25.32 12.83 7.06
N PHE A 359 26.47 13.39 6.68
CA PHE A 359 27.76 12.71 6.88
C PHE A 359 28.14 12.56 8.36
N THR A 360 27.73 13.49 9.22
CA THR A 360 27.96 13.36 10.68
C THR A 360 27.03 12.34 11.35
N LEU A 361 25.83 12.12 10.79
CA LEU A 361 24.86 11.16 11.30
C LEU A 361 25.23 9.70 11.00
N LEU A 362 25.86 9.42 9.86
CA LEU A 362 26.19 8.05 9.43
C LEU A 362 27.12 7.29 10.40
N PRO A 363 28.25 7.87 10.86
CA PRO A 363 29.17 7.18 11.77
C PRO A 363 28.78 7.28 13.26
N PHE A 364 28.04 8.31 13.67
CA PHE A 364 27.76 8.60 15.09
C PHE A 364 26.29 8.43 15.50
N GLY A 365 25.42 8.06 14.56
CA GLY A 365 23.98 7.94 14.79
C GLY A 365 23.38 9.21 15.40
N VAL A 366 22.39 9.03 16.28
CA VAL A 366 21.76 10.14 17.02
C VAL A 366 22.77 10.85 17.95
N GLY A 367 23.88 10.19 18.32
CA GLY A 367 24.96 10.81 19.11
C GLY A 367 25.72 11.91 18.36
N GLY A 368 25.75 11.85 17.02
CA GLY A 368 26.34 12.92 16.18
C GLY A 368 25.56 14.23 16.24
N LEU A 369 24.24 14.17 16.52
CA LEU A 369 23.43 15.37 16.75
C LEU A 369 23.82 16.14 18.02
N ALA A 370 24.55 15.49 18.92
CA ALA A 370 24.82 15.99 20.25
C ALA A 370 26.20 16.64 20.40
N ILE A 371 26.95 16.84 19.31
CA ILE A 371 28.21 17.61 19.37
C ILE A 371 27.85 19.11 19.41
N PHE A 372 27.47 19.55 20.61
CA PHE A 372 27.19 20.95 20.93
C PHE A 372 28.51 21.69 21.14
N ILE A 373 28.64 22.82 20.48
CA ILE A 373 29.72 23.77 20.72
C ILE A 373 29.07 24.95 21.44
N GLY A 374 28.91 24.84 22.76
CA GLY A 374 28.23 25.82 23.62
C GLY A 374 26.75 25.51 23.90
N ASP A 375 26.04 26.46 24.53
CA ASP A 375 24.74 26.18 25.17
C ASP A 375 23.57 25.95 24.19
N LYS A 376 23.65 26.40 22.94
CA LYS A 376 22.54 26.34 21.96
C LYS A 376 22.93 26.17 20.48
N GLN A 377 24.20 25.95 20.17
CA GLN A 377 24.68 25.79 18.79
C GLN A 377 25.28 24.40 18.55
N THR A 378 24.90 23.81 17.43
CA THR A 378 25.46 22.53 16.98
C THR A 378 26.75 22.75 16.20
N LEU A 379 27.57 21.72 16.09
CA LEU A 379 28.82 21.78 15.31
C LEU A 379 28.58 22.26 13.87
N TRP A 380 27.53 21.77 13.19
CA TRP A 380 27.21 22.21 11.82
C TRP A 380 26.58 23.61 11.76
N ASP A 381 25.87 24.07 12.80
CA ASP A 381 25.41 25.46 12.88
C ASP A 381 26.61 26.42 12.82
N LYS A 382 27.70 26.06 13.52
CA LYS A 382 28.96 26.81 13.48
C LYS A 382 29.63 26.74 12.10
N PHE A 383 29.74 25.55 11.50
CA PHE A 383 30.38 25.37 10.18
C PHE A 383 29.59 25.98 9.01
N CYS A 384 28.27 26.11 9.15
CA CYS A 384 27.38 26.64 8.12
C CYS A 384 26.95 28.08 8.39
N SER A 385 27.43 28.70 9.47
CA SER A 385 26.99 30.03 9.90
C SER A 385 25.46 30.13 9.95
N SER A 386 24.82 29.10 10.52
CA SER A 386 23.36 28.97 10.62
C SER A 386 22.94 28.82 12.08
N ARG A 387 21.68 29.09 12.37
CA ARG A 387 21.04 28.82 13.66
C ARG A 387 19.65 28.24 13.45
N VAL A 388 19.21 27.42 14.40
CA VAL A 388 17.82 26.94 14.45
C VAL A 388 17.04 27.80 15.43
N VAL A 389 15.94 28.37 14.97
CA VAL A 389 15.09 29.29 15.71
C VAL A 389 13.70 28.70 15.97
N GLU A 390 13.05 29.17 17.03
CA GLU A 390 11.65 28.85 17.41
C GLU A 390 10.86 30.13 17.70
#